data_AF-A0A414IA87-F1
#
_entry.id   AF-A0A414IA87-F1
#
_cell.length_a   1.000
_cell.length_b   1.000
_cell.length_c   1.000
_cell.angle_alpha   90.00
_cell.angle_beta   90.00
_cell.angle_gamma   90.00
#
_symmetry.space_group_name_H-M   'P 1'
#
loop_
_entity.id
_entity.type
_entity.pdbx_description
1 polymer ?
#
loop_
_entity_poly.entity_id
_entity_poly.type
_entity_poly.pdbx_seq_one_letter_code
_entity_poly.pdbx_strand_id
1 'polypeptide(L)'
;MARYNFFERMEREINFQFEYEKIENIILNEKNGYCTLEDEISENFRRWRLRKNFDSFLELKEYLGFKTEKILKGYTVAWKATGEVKSVDTFILYCEMIINMIFGVIEPDLQSHYRKCINAVQSLIDYDLEQINHYIYRTEDGKYLVVQKDAAASAVADIVAPELADAIIEYNHHLLKGDLKSKKLILKQIADALEPRRAELKTVNKTIENDFFYMVNTMNVRHNNCDVSDPSKYNEKFANLTDREKEEWYDEIYQEGLMAYLSLEQVDREKKILDFKTKQKK
;
A
#
# COMPACT_ATOMS: atom_id res chain seq x y z
N MET A 1 23.39 3.71 -33.84
CA MET A 1 22.58 2.83 -32.97
C MET A 1 23.22 2.82 -31.60
N ALA A 2 22.50 3.23 -30.55
CA ALA A 2 22.98 3.05 -29.18
C ALA A 2 23.25 1.56 -28.94
N ARG A 3 24.40 1.22 -28.35
CA ARG A 3 24.76 -0.15 -28.00
C ARG A 3 24.15 -0.46 -26.64
N TYR A 4 23.05 -1.20 -26.63
CA TYR A 4 22.45 -1.71 -25.40
C TYR A 4 23.05 -3.07 -25.00
N ASN A 5 23.26 -3.26 -23.70
CA ASN A 5 23.67 -4.54 -23.11
C ASN A 5 22.49 -5.53 -23.03
N PHE A 6 22.75 -6.78 -22.64
CA PHE A 6 21.72 -7.82 -22.57
C PHE A 6 20.57 -7.49 -21.60
N PHE A 7 20.89 -6.92 -20.43
CA PHE A 7 19.90 -6.57 -19.39
C PHE A 7 19.01 -5.41 -19.83
N GLU A 8 19.59 -4.37 -20.46
CA GLU A 8 18.84 -3.25 -21.03
C GLU A 8 17.86 -3.69 -22.14
N ARG A 9 18.14 -4.81 -22.82
CA ARG A 9 17.21 -5.38 -23.82
C ARG A 9 16.15 -6.28 -23.23
N MET A 10 16.33 -6.74 -21.99
CA MET A 10 15.31 -7.49 -21.26
C MET A 10 14.26 -6.56 -20.66
N GLU A 11 14.62 -5.31 -20.34
CA GLU A 11 13.69 -4.30 -19.88
C GLU A 11 12.59 -4.05 -20.93
N ARG A 12 11.35 -4.07 -20.46
CA ARG A 12 10.17 -3.85 -21.28
C ARG A 12 9.22 -2.95 -20.50
N GLU A 13 8.59 -2.03 -21.19
CA GLU A 13 7.45 -1.32 -20.64
C GLU A 13 6.40 -2.34 -20.19
N ILE A 14 5.93 -2.19 -18.95
CA ILE A 14 4.98 -3.11 -18.36
C ILE A 14 3.68 -3.11 -19.16
N ASN A 15 3.20 -4.31 -19.48
CA ASN A 15 1.90 -4.52 -20.09
C ASN A 15 1.02 -5.25 -19.09
N PHE A 16 0.15 -4.51 -18.40
CA PHE A 16 -0.68 -5.05 -17.31
C PHE A 16 -1.54 -6.24 -17.73
N GLN A 17 -2.12 -6.21 -18.94
CA GLN A 17 -2.90 -7.33 -19.46
C GLN A 17 -2.03 -8.58 -19.63
N PHE A 18 -0.84 -8.41 -20.21
CA PHE A 18 0.08 -9.52 -20.44
C PHE A 18 0.64 -10.10 -19.13
N GLU A 19 1.00 -9.25 -18.16
CA GLU A 19 1.48 -9.68 -16.85
C GLU A 19 0.38 -10.37 -16.04
N TYR A 20 -0.84 -9.82 -16.04
CA TYR A 20 -2.02 -10.48 -15.47
C TYR A 20 -2.23 -11.88 -16.05
N GLU A 21 -2.28 -12.02 -17.39
CA GLU A 21 -2.48 -13.32 -18.05
C GLU A 21 -1.34 -14.30 -17.76
N LYS A 22 -0.10 -13.81 -17.67
CA LYS A 22 1.07 -14.62 -17.34
C LYS A 22 0.99 -15.17 -15.93
N ILE A 23 0.70 -14.31 -14.95
CA ILE A 23 0.56 -14.71 -13.55
C ILE A 23 -0.63 -15.66 -13.40
N GLU A 24 -1.79 -15.35 -13.99
CA GLU A 24 -2.96 -16.24 -13.88
C GLU A 24 -2.73 -17.59 -14.56
N ASN A 25 -2.00 -17.64 -15.67
CA ASN A 25 -1.67 -18.91 -16.28
C ASN A 25 -0.86 -19.82 -15.35
N ILE A 26 0.02 -19.26 -14.51
CA ILE A 26 0.75 -20.03 -13.49
C ILE A 26 -0.25 -20.56 -12.46
N ILE A 27 -1.09 -19.70 -11.90
CA ILE A 27 -2.02 -20.03 -10.81
C ILE A 27 -3.04 -21.10 -11.24
N LEU A 28 -3.60 -20.95 -12.44
CA LEU A 28 -4.68 -21.78 -12.96
C LEU A 28 -4.23 -23.11 -13.60
N ASN A 29 -2.99 -23.19 -14.10
CA ASN A 29 -2.57 -24.32 -14.94
C ASN A 29 -1.30 -25.01 -14.48
N GLU A 30 -0.40 -24.38 -13.71
CA GLU A 30 0.78 -25.07 -13.20
C GLU A 30 0.39 -26.01 -12.07
N LYS A 31 0.62 -27.29 -12.31
CA LYS A 31 0.27 -28.35 -11.37
C LYS A 31 1.44 -28.67 -10.46
N ASN A 32 1.14 -28.86 -9.19
CA ASN A 32 2.00 -29.50 -8.24
C ASN A 32 1.37 -30.83 -7.81
N GLY A 33 1.79 -31.93 -8.44
CA GLY A 33 1.05 -33.17 -8.38
C GLY A 33 -0.23 -33.08 -9.20
N TYR A 34 -1.39 -33.19 -8.55
CA TYR A 34 -2.71 -33.17 -9.21
C TYR A 34 -3.45 -31.83 -9.09
N CYS A 35 -3.01 -30.96 -8.19
CA CYS A 35 -3.68 -29.71 -7.86
C CYS A 35 -2.87 -28.49 -8.35
N THR A 36 -3.58 -27.42 -8.64
CA THR A 36 -3.04 -26.09 -8.96
C THR A 36 -3.12 -25.17 -7.73
N LEU A 37 -2.53 -23.98 -7.82
CA LEU A 37 -2.72 -22.97 -6.76
C LEU A 37 -4.17 -22.51 -6.67
N GLU A 38 -4.88 -22.40 -7.80
CA GLU A 38 -6.31 -22.07 -7.82
C GLU A 38 -7.15 -23.10 -7.04
N ASP A 39 -6.85 -24.40 -7.22
CA ASP A 39 -7.54 -25.48 -6.51
C ASP A 39 -7.32 -25.34 -5.00
N GLU A 40 -6.07 -25.14 -4.57
CA GLU A 40 -5.69 -25.01 -3.16
C GLU A 40 -6.34 -23.78 -2.50
N ILE A 41 -6.34 -22.64 -3.19
CA ILE A 41 -7.02 -21.43 -2.70
C ILE A 41 -8.52 -21.70 -2.57
N SER A 42 -9.13 -22.30 -3.59
CA SER A 42 -10.57 -22.56 -3.63
C SER A 42 -11.02 -23.49 -2.50
N GLU A 43 -10.26 -24.53 -2.18
CA GLU A 43 -10.56 -25.47 -1.09
C GLU A 43 -10.49 -24.80 0.30
N ASN A 44 -9.58 -23.85 0.48
CA ASN A 44 -9.34 -23.19 1.77
C ASN A 44 -10.06 -21.85 1.93
N PHE A 45 -10.61 -21.27 0.85
CA PHE A 45 -11.19 -19.92 0.84
C PHE A 45 -12.25 -19.69 1.93
N ARG A 46 -13.12 -20.67 2.19
CA ARG A 46 -14.18 -20.56 3.21
C ARG A 46 -13.64 -20.39 4.63
N ARG A 47 -12.41 -20.84 4.91
CA ARG A 47 -11.73 -20.69 6.19
C ARG A 47 -11.08 -19.33 6.36
N TRP A 48 -10.91 -18.58 5.27
CA TRP A 48 -10.29 -17.26 5.30
C TRP A 48 -11.17 -16.25 6.05
N ARG A 49 -10.65 -15.73 7.16
CA ARG A 49 -11.40 -14.84 8.07
C ARG A 49 -11.79 -13.51 7.42
N LEU A 50 -11.05 -13.09 6.39
CA LEU A 50 -11.25 -11.81 5.72
C LEU A 50 -12.16 -11.90 4.48
N ARG A 51 -12.73 -13.07 4.17
CA ARG A 51 -13.59 -13.30 2.99
C ARG A 51 -14.90 -12.51 2.94
N LYS A 52 -15.23 -11.76 4.00
CA LYS A 52 -16.51 -11.05 4.16
C LYS A 52 -17.70 -11.98 3.90
N ASN A 53 -18.53 -11.67 2.90
CA ASN A 53 -19.71 -12.44 2.51
C ASN A 53 -19.50 -13.32 1.26
N PHE A 54 -18.30 -13.34 0.66
CA PHE A 54 -18.01 -14.20 -0.49
C PHE A 54 -17.91 -15.66 -0.06
N ASP A 55 -18.61 -16.54 -0.78
CA ASP A 55 -18.67 -17.98 -0.49
C ASP A 55 -17.53 -18.76 -1.15
N SER A 56 -17.00 -18.26 -2.27
CA SER A 56 -15.93 -18.92 -3.03
C SER A 56 -14.94 -17.91 -3.62
N PHE A 57 -13.73 -18.41 -3.94
CA PHE A 57 -12.73 -17.59 -4.61
C PHE A 57 -13.17 -17.18 -6.02
N LEU A 58 -13.86 -18.07 -6.74
CA LEU A 58 -14.43 -17.75 -8.05
C LEU A 58 -15.40 -16.58 -8.00
N GLU A 59 -16.31 -16.56 -7.02
CA GLU A 59 -17.26 -15.45 -6.81
C GLU A 59 -16.52 -14.13 -6.58
N LEU A 60 -15.47 -14.14 -5.77
CA LEU A 60 -14.63 -12.96 -5.53
C LEU A 60 -13.93 -12.49 -6.81
N LYS A 61 -13.28 -13.40 -7.55
CA LYS A 61 -12.58 -13.07 -8.81
C LYS A 61 -13.54 -12.46 -9.83
N GLU A 62 -14.71 -13.08 -10.03
CA GLU A 62 -15.71 -12.58 -10.98
C GLU A 62 -16.27 -11.22 -10.58
N TYR A 63 -16.53 -11.02 -9.28
CA TYR A 63 -16.98 -9.73 -8.73
C TYR A 63 -15.95 -8.61 -8.99
N LEU A 64 -14.66 -8.91 -8.85
CA LEU A 64 -13.57 -7.97 -9.12
C LEU A 64 -13.21 -7.85 -10.61
N GLY A 65 -13.84 -8.64 -11.49
CA GLY A 65 -13.64 -8.59 -12.94
C GLY A 65 -12.54 -9.49 -13.49
N PHE A 66 -11.90 -10.33 -12.66
CA PHE A 66 -10.84 -11.27 -13.04
C PHE A 66 -11.42 -12.60 -13.54
N LYS A 67 -12.07 -12.53 -14.70
CA LYS A 67 -12.77 -13.67 -15.30
C LYS A 67 -11.82 -14.71 -15.87
N THR A 68 -12.23 -15.97 -15.82
CA THR A 68 -11.52 -17.09 -16.42
C THR A 68 -12.47 -17.95 -17.24
N GLU A 69 -11.95 -18.61 -18.27
CA GLU A 69 -12.69 -19.51 -19.13
C GLU A 69 -11.98 -20.84 -19.28
N LYS A 70 -12.77 -21.91 -19.30
CA LYS A 70 -12.28 -23.26 -19.54
C LYS A 70 -12.05 -23.47 -21.04
N ILE A 71 -10.85 -23.88 -21.40
CA ILE A 71 -10.43 -24.20 -22.77
C ILE A 71 -10.10 -25.69 -22.88
N LEU A 72 -10.64 -26.34 -23.91
CA LEU A 72 -10.27 -27.70 -24.29
C LEU A 72 -9.05 -27.66 -25.22
N LYS A 73 -7.93 -28.24 -24.78
CA LYS A 73 -6.74 -28.48 -25.59
C LYS A 73 -6.61 -29.97 -25.86
N GLY A 74 -7.29 -30.44 -26.92
CA GLY A 74 -7.41 -31.87 -27.22
C GLY A 74 -8.14 -32.62 -26.10
N TYR A 75 -7.47 -33.57 -25.46
CA TYR A 75 -7.99 -34.33 -24.31
C TYR A 75 -7.67 -33.69 -22.95
N THR A 76 -7.04 -32.51 -22.94
CA THR A 76 -6.67 -31.79 -21.71
C THR A 76 -7.54 -30.55 -21.50
N VAL A 77 -7.84 -30.27 -20.24
CA VAL A 77 -8.48 -29.03 -19.81
C VAL A 77 -7.40 -28.05 -19.41
N ALA A 78 -7.48 -26.83 -19.93
CA ALA A 78 -6.72 -25.68 -19.47
C ALA A 78 -7.68 -24.53 -19.16
N TRP A 79 -7.27 -23.62 -18.31
CA TRP A 79 -8.00 -22.39 -18.03
C TRP A 79 -7.26 -21.21 -18.63
N LYS A 80 -8.02 -20.19 -19.03
CA LYS A 80 -7.48 -18.95 -19.57
C LYS A 80 -8.13 -17.76 -18.89
N ALA A 81 -7.33 -16.81 -18.45
CA ALA A 81 -7.80 -15.52 -18.01
C ALA A 81 -8.43 -14.74 -19.19
N THR A 82 -9.63 -14.20 -18.98
CA THR A 82 -10.38 -13.39 -19.96
C THR A 82 -10.81 -12.03 -19.43
N GLY A 83 -10.55 -11.75 -18.15
CA GLY A 83 -10.66 -10.41 -17.58
C GLY A 83 -9.79 -9.38 -18.30
N GLU A 84 -10.24 -8.12 -18.33
CA GLU A 84 -9.50 -7.00 -18.90
C GLU A 84 -8.80 -6.20 -17.79
N VAL A 85 -7.48 -6.10 -17.85
CA VAL A 85 -6.64 -5.32 -16.93
C VAL A 85 -5.91 -4.24 -17.74
N LYS A 86 -6.52 -3.05 -17.80
CA LYS A 86 -6.07 -1.93 -18.64
C LYS A 86 -5.43 -0.78 -17.86
N SER A 87 -5.63 -0.71 -16.54
CA SER A 87 -5.11 0.35 -15.69
C SER A 87 -4.17 -0.19 -14.63
N VAL A 88 -3.30 0.69 -14.13
CA VAL A 88 -2.46 0.45 -12.95
C VAL A 88 -3.31 0.02 -11.76
N ASP A 89 -4.40 0.74 -11.48
CA ASP A 89 -5.24 0.46 -10.30
C ASP A 89 -5.86 -0.94 -10.34
N THR A 90 -6.32 -1.41 -11.51
CA THR A 90 -6.87 -2.76 -11.66
C THR A 90 -5.78 -3.83 -11.52
N PHE A 91 -4.56 -3.56 -12.00
CA PHE A 91 -3.43 -4.47 -11.84
C PHE A 91 -2.95 -4.55 -10.39
N ILE A 92 -2.88 -3.41 -9.69
CA ILE A 92 -2.57 -3.35 -8.26
C ILE A 92 -3.58 -4.15 -7.45
N LEU A 93 -4.88 -3.96 -7.70
CA LEU A 93 -5.96 -4.73 -7.07
C LEU A 93 -5.82 -6.24 -7.31
N TYR A 94 -5.44 -6.63 -8.53
CA TYR A 94 -5.17 -8.03 -8.88
C TYR A 94 -4.01 -8.60 -8.05
N CYS A 95 -2.86 -7.92 -8.03
CA CYS A 95 -1.68 -8.33 -7.28
C CYS A 95 -2.01 -8.48 -5.79
N GLU A 96 -2.69 -7.49 -5.22
CA GLU A 96 -3.13 -7.51 -3.81
C GLU A 96 -4.02 -8.72 -3.52
N MET A 97 -5.03 -8.98 -4.36
CA MET A 97 -5.90 -10.15 -4.22
C MET A 97 -5.08 -11.44 -4.21
N ILE A 98 -4.22 -11.66 -5.21
CA ILE A 98 -3.43 -12.88 -5.34
C ILE A 98 -2.49 -13.10 -4.16
N ILE A 99 -1.80 -12.05 -3.69
CA ILE A 99 -0.90 -12.15 -2.54
C ILE A 99 -1.68 -12.50 -1.26
N ASN A 100 -2.84 -11.87 -1.04
CA ASN A 100 -3.71 -12.23 0.08
C ASN A 100 -4.26 -13.67 -0.04
N MET A 101 -4.51 -14.16 -1.25
CA MET A 101 -4.91 -15.56 -1.43
C MET A 101 -3.77 -16.51 -1.08
N ILE A 102 -2.58 -16.26 -1.60
CA ILE A 102 -1.42 -17.13 -1.37
C ILE A 102 -1.05 -17.17 0.11
N PHE A 103 -0.93 -16.02 0.77
CA PHE A 103 -0.39 -15.96 2.14
C PHE A 103 -1.46 -15.91 3.24
N GLY A 104 -2.68 -15.49 2.90
CA GLY A 104 -3.80 -15.39 3.84
C GLY A 104 -4.75 -16.60 3.83
N VAL A 105 -4.83 -17.33 2.71
CA VAL A 105 -5.77 -18.47 2.55
C VAL A 105 -5.04 -19.81 2.66
N ILE A 106 -3.90 -19.98 1.99
CA ILE A 106 -3.15 -21.23 2.00
C ILE A 106 -2.38 -21.36 3.32
N GLU A 107 -2.53 -22.47 4.03
CA GLU A 107 -1.81 -22.71 5.28
C GLU A 107 -0.28 -22.79 5.05
N PRO A 108 0.58 -22.34 5.98
CA PRO A 108 2.04 -22.30 5.78
C PRO A 108 2.67 -23.64 5.37
N ASP A 109 2.18 -24.76 5.93
CA ASP A 109 2.67 -26.09 5.56
C ASP A 109 2.35 -26.42 4.10
N LEU A 110 1.17 -26.03 3.62
CA LEU A 110 0.74 -26.22 2.22
C LEU A 110 1.50 -25.28 1.28
N GLN A 111 1.77 -24.04 1.69
CA GLN A 111 2.61 -23.12 0.90
C GLN A 111 3.99 -23.73 0.59
N SER A 112 4.56 -24.50 1.52
CA SER A 112 5.85 -25.17 1.31
C SER A 112 5.82 -26.17 0.12
N HIS A 113 4.68 -26.84 -0.09
CA HIS A 113 4.48 -27.73 -1.23
C HIS A 113 4.47 -26.95 -2.54
N TYR A 114 3.76 -25.83 -2.60
CA TYR A 114 3.64 -25.00 -3.82
C TYR A 114 4.75 -23.94 -3.97
N ARG A 115 5.81 -24.01 -3.16
CA ARG A 115 6.88 -22.99 -3.09
C ARG A 115 7.44 -22.57 -4.45
N LYS A 116 7.57 -23.50 -5.41
CA LYS A 116 8.06 -23.15 -6.76
C LYS A 116 7.10 -22.20 -7.49
N CYS A 117 5.81 -22.53 -7.53
CA CYS A 117 4.80 -21.72 -8.18
C CYS A 117 4.57 -20.41 -7.41
N ILE A 118 4.52 -20.46 -6.07
CA ILE A 118 4.41 -19.27 -5.22
C ILE A 118 5.57 -18.31 -5.48
N ASN A 119 6.82 -18.81 -5.46
CA ASN A 119 7.98 -17.96 -5.71
C ASN A 119 7.97 -17.36 -7.13
N ALA A 120 7.52 -18.12 -8.14
CA ALA A 120 7.40 -17.61 -9.49
C ALA A 120 6.39 -16.45 -9.57
N VAL A 121 5.18 -16.66 -9.04
CA VAL A 121 4.13 -15.62 -8.96
C VAL A 121 4.62 -14.40 -8.18
N GLN A 122 5.16 -14.61 -6.99
CA GLN A 122 5.64 -13.52 -6.14
C GLN A 122 6.76 -12.73 -6.82
N SER A 123 7.73 -13.40 -7.44
CA SER A 123 8.84 -12.72 -8.13
C SER A 123 8.38 -11.87 -9.33
N LEU A 124 7.34 -12.32 -10.04
CA LEU A 124 6.74 -11.54 -11.12
C LEU A 124 6.03 -10.31 -10.56
N ILE A 125 5.18 -10.50 -9.55
CA ILE A 125 4.46 -9.40 -8.88
C ILE A 125 5.45 -8.38 -8.31
N ASP A 126 6.47 -8.82 -7.57
CA ASP A 126 7.47 -7.92 -6.97
C ASP A 126 8.21 -7.11 -8.05
N TYR A 127 8.59 -7.74 -9.16
CA TYR A 127 9.25 -7.07 -10.27
C TYR A 127 8.33 -6.06 -10.97
N ASP A 128 7.08 -6.44 -11.22
CA ASP A 128 6.11 -5.58 -11.90
C ASP A 128 5.70 -4.38 -11.03
N LEU A 129 5.52 -4.59 -9.72
CA LEU A 129 5.25 -3.52 -8.75
C LEU A 129 6.44 -2.56 -8.62
N GLU A 130 7.67 -3.07 -8.63
CA GLU A 130 8.89 -2.23 -8.62
C GLU A 130 8.90 -1.26 -9.81
N GLN A 131 8.54 -1.72 -11.01
CA GLN A 131 8.52 -0.90 -12.22
C GLN A 131 7.51 0.27 -12.15
N ILE A 132 6.44 0.11 -11.37
CA ILE A 132 5.44 1.16 -11.14
C ILE A 132 5.65 1.89 -9.81
N ASN A 133 6.80 1.73 -9.15
CA ASN A 133 7.15 2.34 -7.86
C ASN A 133 6.19 1.95 -6.71
N HIS A 134 5.81 0.67 -6.64
CA HIS A 134 4.98 0.09 -5.58
C HIS A 134 5.69 -1.08 -4.90
N TYR A 135 5.20 -1.49 -3.74
CA TYR A 135 5.66 -2.68 -3.03
C TYR A 135 4.53 -3.31 -2.20
N ILE A 136 4.74 -4.56 -1.78
CA ILE A 136 3.81 -5.27 -0.89
C ILE A 136 4.18 -4.93 0.56
N TYR A 137 3.21 -4.40 1.30
CA TYR A 137 3.29 -4.17 2.73
C TYR A 137 2.39 -5.15 3.48
N ARG A 138 2.89 -5.75 4.57
CA ARG A 138 2.08 -6.61 5.44
C ARG A 138 1.71 -5.83 6.70
N THR A 139 0.42 -5.59 6.89
CA THR A 139 -0.12 -4.91 8.09
C THR A 139 -0.05 -5.82 9.31
N GLU A 140 -0.15 -5.24 10.51
CA GLU A 140 -0.14 -6.00 11.76
C GLU A 140 -1.32 -6.98 11.86
N ASP A 141 -2.48 -6.60 11.31
CA ASP A 141 -3.68 -7.44 11.26
C ASP A 141 -3.63 -8.55 10.18
N GLY A 142 -2.51 -8.67 9.47
CA GLY A 142 -2.19 -9.78 8.58
C GLY A 142 -2.73 -9.64 7.16
N LYS A 143 -3.10 -8.43 6.73
CA LYS A 143 -3.40 -8.12 5.32
C LYS A 143 -2.12 -7.84 4.57
N TYR A 144 -2.15 -8.11 3.28
CA TYR A 144 -1.13 -7.66 2.35
C TYR A 144 -1.70 -6.53 1.52
N LEU A 145 -1.07 -5.36 1.51
CA LEU A 145 -1.49 -4.19 0.77
C LEU A 145 -0.43 -3.83 -0.26
N VAL A 146 -0.85 -3.37 -1.43
CA VAL A 146 0.08 -2.83 -2.43
C VAL A 146 0.09 -1.31 -2.34
N VAL A 147 1.22 -0.76 -1.91
CA VAL A 147 1.38 0.66 -1.56
C VAL A 147 2.45 1.32 -2.43
N GLN A 148 2.25 2.60 -2.74
CA GLN A 148 3.25 3.37 -3.46
C GLN A 148 4.48 3.61 -2.57
N LYS A 149 5.68 3.50 -3.15
CA LYS A 149 6.92 3.79 -2.43
C LYS A 149 7.05 5.27 -2.16
N ASP A 150 7.16 5.59 -0.87
CA ASP A 150 7.53 6.91 -0.37
C ASP A 150 8.63 6.72 0.67
N ALA A 151 9.81 7.30 0.40
CA ALA A 151 10.98 7.14 1.26
C ALA A 151 10.80 7.78 2.64
N ALA A 152 10.04 8.87 2.72
CA ALA A 152 9.75 9.54 3.99
C ALA A 152 8.77 8.70 4.81
N ALA A 153 7.71 8.17 4.17
CA ALA A 153 6.74 7.29 4.83
C ALA A 153 7.42 6.05 5.40
N SER A 154 8.27 5.37 4.63
CA SER A 154 9.03 4.21 5.10
C SER A 154 9.96 4.56 6.27
N ALA A 155 10.70 5.66 6.17
CA ALA A 155 11.61 6.08 7.24
C ALA A 155 10.86 6.45 8.53
N VAL A 156 9.67 7.05 8.42
CA VAL A 156 8.83 7.36 9.59
C VAL A 156 8.20 6.10 10.17
N ALA A 157 7.72 5.17 9.34
CA ALA A 157 7.18 3.89 9.78
C ALA A 157 8.17 3.09 10.64
N ASP A 158 9.48 3.16 10.32
CA ASP A 158 10.55 2.49 11.09
C ASP A 158 10.77 3.04 12.50
N ILE A 159 10.28 4.26 12.80
CA ILE A 159 10.56 4.96 14.08
C ILE A 159 9.31 5.20 14.95
N VAL A 160 8.13 4.80 14.49
CA VAL A 160 6.86 4.98 15.21
C VAL A 160 6.31 3.64 15.74
N ALA A 161 5.22 3.71 16.52
CA ALA A 161 4.51 2.51 16.97
C ALA A 161 3.86 1.77 15.79
N PRO A 162 3.74 0.43 15.83
CA PRO A 162 3.19 -0.38 14.73
C PRO A 162 1.85 0.12 14.19
N GLU A 163 0.91 0.49 15.07
CA GLU A 163 -0.41 0.94 14.67
C GLU A 163 -0.38 2.25 13.89
N LEU A 164 0.59 3.12 14.19
CA LEU A 164 0.81 4.37 13.45
C LEU A 164 1.61 4.12 12.16
N ALA A 165 2.53 3.16 12.18
CA ALA A 165 3.28 2.75 10.99
C ALA A 165 2.32 2.23 9.90
N ASP A 166 1.40 1.33 10.27
CA ASP A 166 0.35 0.83 9.38
C ASP A 166 -0.44 2.00 8.77
N ALA A 167 -0.93 2.94 9.60
CA ALA A 167 -1.69 4.10 9.12
C ALA A 167 -0.89 5.01 8.16
N ILE A 168 0.39 5.25 8.46
CA ILE A 168 1.28 6.06 7.62
C ILE A 168 1.49 5.40 6.26
N ILE A 169 1.74 4.09 6.23
CA ILE A 169 1.95 3.35 4.98
C ILE A 169 0.65 3.24 4.20
N GLU A 170 -0.46 2.97 4.88
CA GLU A 170 -1.80 2.88 4.27
C GLU A 170 -2.19 4.18 3.58
N TYR A 171 -1.75 5.36 4.04
CA TYR A 171 -2.06 6.64 3.39
C TYR A 171 -1.72 6.65 1.88
N ASN A 172 -0.65 5.95 1.50
CA ASN A 172 -0.17 5.84 0.10
C ASN A 172 -0.82 4.69 -0.68
N HIS A 173 -1.85 4.05 -0.10
CA HIS A 173 -2.61 3.00 -0.77
C HIS A 173 -3.53 3.57 -1.84
N HIS A 174 -3.54 2.95 -3.03
CA HIS A 174 -4.29 3.46 -4.19
C HIS A 174 -5.79 3.65 -3.94
N LEU A 175 -6.42 2.81 -3.11
CA LEU A 175 -7.84 2.94 -2.77
C LEU A 175 -8.18 4.17 -1.91
N LEU A 176 -7.20 4.81 -1.26
CA LEU A 176 -7.43 6.05 -0.51
C LEU A 176 -7.51 7.28 -1.40
N LYS A 177 -7.17 7.16 -2.69
CA LYS A 177 -7.28 8.26 -3.65
C LYS A 177 -8.75 8.67 -3.79
N GLY A 178 -9.06 9.91 -3.45
CA GLY A 178 -10.41 10.46 -3.39
C GLY A 178 -11.19 10.11 -2.12
N ASP A 179 -10.68 9.25 -1.23
CA ASP A 179 -11.34 8.93 0.05
C ASP A 179 -10.90 9.90 1.16
N LEU A 180 -11.52 11.08 1.14
CA LEU A 180 -11.30 12.11 2.16
C LEU A 180 -11.62 11.64 3.59
N LYS A 181 -12.54 10.69 3.78
CA LYS A 181 -12.91 10.26 5.13
C LYS A 181 -11.81 9.43 5.76
N SER A 182 -11.29 8.46 5.00
CA SER A 182 -10.21 7.59 5.46
C SER A 182 -8.89 8.34 5.58
N LYS A 183 -8.55 9.21 4.60
CA LYS A 183 -7.38 10.11 4.71
C LYS A 183 -7.44 11.01 5.95
N LYS A 184 -8.60 11.61 6.23
CA LYS A 184 -8.81 12.41 7.46
C LYS A 184 -8.53 11.62 8.74
N LEU A 185 -8.93 10.35 8.79
CA LEU A 185 -8.73 9.51 9.98
C LEU A 185 -7.24 9.28 10.23
N ILE A 186 -6.47 8.95 9.19
CA ILE A 186 -5.02 8.77 9.27
C ILE A 186 -4.32 10.08 9.69
N LEU A 187 -4.66 11.20 9.05
CA LEU A 187 -4.09 12.51 9.42
C LEU A 187 -4.36 12.87 10.88
N LYS A 188 -5.54 12.51 11.39
CA LYS A 188 -5.88 12.69 12.80
C LYS A 188 -5.01 11.81 13.71
N GLN A 189 -4.78 10.55 13.35
CA GLN A 189 -3.87 9.66 14.11
C GLN A 189 -2.44 10.21 14.16
N ILE A 190 -1.93 10.70 13.02
CA ILE A 190 -0.62 11.36 12.94
C ILE A 190 -0.58 12.59 13.86
N ALA A 191 -1.60 13.45 13.80
CA ALA A 191 -1.68 14.66 14.62
C ALA A 191 -1.75 14.36 16.12
N ASP A 192 -2.59 13.38 16.51
CA ASP A 192 -2.75 12.98 17.91
C ASP A 192 -1.47 12.32 18.46
N ALA A 193 -0.71 11.60 17.64
CA ALA A 193 0.59 11.04 18.01
C ALA A 193 1.73 12.07 18.07
N LEU A 194 1.64 13.17 17.30
CA LEU A 194 2.60 14.29 17.36
C LEU A 194 2.33 15.27 18.50
N GLU A 195 1.08 15.41 18.96
CA GLU A 195 0.70 16.38 20.01
C GLU A 195 1.58 16.29 21.28
N PRO A 196 1.87 15.11 21.85
CA PRO A 196 2.73 15.01 23.04
C PRO A 196 4.16 15.52 22.80
N ARG A 197 4.64 15.47 21.55
CA ARG A 197 5.99 15.87 21.14
C ARG A 197 6.05 17.29 20.57
N ARG A 198 4.94 18.03 20.62
CA ARG A 198 4.81 19.37 20.04
C ARG A 198 5.85 20.37 20.59
N ALA A 199 6.12 20.34 21.90
CA ALA A 199 7.11 21.23 22.51
C ALA A 199 8.55 20.93 22.05
N GLU A 200 8.87 19.65 21.87
CA GLU A 200 10.14 19.21 21.28
C GLU A 200 10.22 19.68 19.83
N LEU A 201 9.19 19.40 19.03
CA LEU A 201 9.14 19.79 17.62
C LEU A 201 9.30 21.30 17.46
N LYS A 202 8.66 22.11 18.31
CA LYS A 202 8.79 23.57 18.28
C LYS A 202 10.23 24.06 18.49
N THR A 203 10.99 23.32 19.29
CA THR A 203 12.41 23.64 19.57
C THR A 203 13.29 23.26 18.39
N VAL A 204 12.96 22.16 17.71
CA VAL A 204 13.70 21.64 16.55
C VAL A 204 13.39 22.42 15.28
N ASN A 205 12.11 22.56 14.96
CA ASN A 205 11.62 23.25 13.79
C ASN A 205 10.28 23.93 14.09
N LYS A 206 10.35 25.20 14.51
CA LYS A 206 9.20 26.03 14.84
C LYS A 206 8.26 26.25 13.64
N THR A 207 8.77 26.27 12.42
CA THR A 207 7.96 26.48 11.21
C THR A 207 7.06 25.28 10.99
N ILE A 208 7.64 24.07 10.92
CA ILE A 208 6.87 22.81 10.77
C ILE A 208 5.85 22.67 11.91
N GLU A 209 6.25 22.94 13.15
CA GLU A 209 5.30 22.90 14.28
C GLU A 209 4.10 23.83 14.07
N ASN A 210 4.34 25.11 13.76
CA ASN A 210 3.24 26.05 13.60
C ASN A 210 2.33 25.68 12.42
N ASP A 211 2.93 25.34 11.27
CA ASP A 211 2.20 25.13 10.02
C ASP A 211 1.41 23.82 10.07
N PHE A 212 2.01 22.71 10.50
CA PHE A 212 1.33 21.43 10.67
C PHE A 212 0.13 21.56 11.64
N PHE A 213 0.35 22.11 12.84
CA PHE A 213 -0.73 22.24 13.83
C PHE A 213 -1.77 23.29 13.40
N TYR A 214 -1.40 24.29 12.61
CA TYR A 214 -2.36 25.19 12.00
C TYR A 214 -3.26 24.44 11.01
N MET A 215 -2.70 23.66 10.09
CA MET A 215 -3.46 22.97 9.06
C MET A 215 -4.41 21.92 9.66
N VAL A 216 -3.95 21.05 10.56
CA VAL A 216 -4.82 20.01 11.17
C VAL A 216 -5.98 20.60 11.98
N ASN A 217 -5.86 21.84 12.46
CA ASN A 217 -6.91 22.53 13.22
C ASN A 217 -7.88 23.33 12.33
N THR A 218 -7.48 23.67 11.10
CA THR A 218 -8.22 24.59 10.22
C THR A 218 -8.73 23.95 8.94
N MET A 219 -8.22 22.77 8.58
CA MET A 219 -8.50 22.04 7.33
C MET A 219 -9.28 20.75 7.59
N ASN A 220 -10.26 20.78 8.48
CA ASN A 220 -11.20 19.70 8.75
C ASN A 220 -10.60 18.36 9.21
N VAL A 221 -9.41 18.35 9.81
CA VAL A 221 -8.81 17.12 10.37
C VAL A 221 -9.27 16.88 11.81
N ARG A 222 -8.91 17.77 12.74
CA ARG A 222 -9.26 17.62 14.18
C ARG A 222 -10.60 18.25 14.56
N HIS A 223 -10.99 19.29 13.85
CA HIS A 223 -12.23 20.03 14.06
C HIS A 223 -13.14 19.91 12.84
N ASN A 224 -14.44 20.12 13.03
CA ASN A 224 -15.37 20.22 11.92
C ASN A 224 -15.31 21.64 11.33
N ASN A 225 -14.41 21.85 10.37
CA ASN A 225 -14.21 23.17 9.77
C ASN A 225 -15.16 23.44 8.59
N CYS A 226 -16.03 22.48 8.24
CA CYS A 226 -16.97 22.59 7.11
C CYS A 226 -18.41 22.91 7.54
N ASP A 227 -18.71 22.89 8.84
CA ASP A 227 -20.06 23.10 9.35
C ASP A 227 -20.30 24.55 9.73
N VAL A 228 -21.17 25.22 8.98
CA VAL A 228 -21.55 26.63 9.17
C VAL A 228 -22.25 26.86 10.51
N SER A 229 -22.82 25.81 11.12
CA SER A 229 -23.51 25.91 12.42
C SER A 229 -22.56 26.02 13.61
N ASP A 230 -21.25 25.79 13.43
CA ASP A 230 -20.20 26.09 14.42
C ASP A 230 -19.26 27.20 13.91
N PRO A 231 -19.65 28.49 14.03
CA PRO A 231 -18.85 29.61 13.54
C PRO A 231 -17.46 29.70 14.17
N SER A 232 -17.23 29.08 15.34
CA SER A 232 -15.94 29.13 16.04
C SER A 232 -14.88 28.24 15.38
N LYS A 233 -15.32 27.23 14.62
CA LYS A 233 -14.46 26.27 13.93
C LYS A 233 -14.63 26.33 12.41
N TYR A 234 -15.72 26.88 11.91
CA TYR A 234 -15.96 27.00 10.48
C TYR A 234 -14.83 27.77 9.77
N ASN A 235 -14.33 27.20 8.66
CA ASN A 235 -13.36 27.83 7.79
C ASN A 235 -13.92 27.87 6.37
N GLU A 236 -14.52 29.00 6.00
CA GLU A 236 -15.16 29.20 4.70
C GLU A 236 -14.23 28.90 3.52
N LYS A 237 -12.96 29.32 3.61
CA LYS A 237 -11.97 29.11 2.54
C LYS A 237 -11.77 27.63 2.28
N PHE A 238 -11.67 26.82 3.34
CA PHE A 238 -11.49 25.38 3.21
C PHE A 238 -12.79 24.65 2.87
N ALA A 239 -13.91 25.06 3.49
CA ALA A 239 -15.22 24.45 3.28
C ALA A 239 -15.66 24.51 1.80
N ASN A 240 -15.37 25.64 1.14
CA ASN A 240 -15.74 25.90 -0.26
C ASN A 240 -14.82 25.23 -1.29
N LEU A 241 -13.71 24.59 -0.87
CA LEU A 241 -12.86 23.83 -1.77
C LEU A 241 -13.60 22.61 -2.34
N THR A 242 -13.26 22.26 -3.56
CA THR A 242 -13.66 20.97 -4.16
C THR A 242 -13.03 19.81 -3.40
N ASP A 243 -13.59 18.61 -3.55
CA ASP A 243 -13.04 17.42 -2.87
C ASP A 243 -11.60 17.12 -3.32
N ARG A 244 -11.27 17.41 -4.60
CA ARG A 244 -9.90 17.28 -5.10
C ARG A 244 -8.94 18.27 -4.44
N GLU A 245 -9.33 19.54 -4.32
CA GLU A 245 -8.50 20.55 -3.64
C GLU A 245 -8.34 20.25 -2.15
N LYS A 246 -9.38 19.70 -1.50
CA LYS A 246 -9.28 19.22 -0.11
C LYS A 246 -8.30 18.06 0.02
N GLU A 247 -8.31 17.14 -0.94
CA GLU A 247 -7.37 16.02 -0.98
C GLU A 247 -5.92 16.51 -1.17
N GLU A 248 -5.70 17.47 -2.07
CA GLU A 248 -4.39 18.10 -2.26
C GLU A 248 -3.85 18.69 -0.95
N TRP A 249 -4.69 19.39 -0.16
CA TRP A 249 -4.29 19.85 1.17
C TRP A 249 -4.06 18.73 2.18
N TYR A 250 -4.82 17.64 2.12
CA TYR A 250 -4.57 16.49 2.98
C TYR A 250 -3.21 15.86 2.69
N ASP A 251 -2.82 15.80 1.42
CA ASP A 251 -1.51 15.31 1.00
C ASP A 251 -0.38 16.24 1.50
N GLU A 252 -0.57 17.57 1.48
CA GLU A 252 0.36 18.52 2.11
C GLU A 252 0.48 18.34 3.63
N ILE A 253 -0.64 18.13 4.33
CA ILE A 253 -0.65 17.86 5.78
C ILE A 253 0.07 16.55 6.08
N TYR A 254 -0.13 15.52 5.26
CA TYR A 254 0.55 14.25 5.39
C TYR A 254 2.07 14.42 5.27
N GLN A 255 2.54 15.12 4.23
CA GLN A 255 3.97 15.38 4.01
C GLN A 255 4.60 16.21 5.14
N GLU A 256 3.93 17.27 5.61
CA GLU A 256 4.37 18.04 6.79
C GLU A 256 4.44 17.18 8.07
N GLY A 257 3.47 16.26 8.25
CA GLY A 257 3.48 15.30 9.34
C GLY A 257 4.68 14.37 9.30
N LEU A 258 5.04 13.83 8.12
CA LEU A 258 6.24 13.02 7.93
C LEU A 258 7.51 13.83 8.23
N MET A 259 7.60 15.05 7.72
CA MET A 259 8.73 15.94 7.97
C MET A 259 8.89 16.28 9.46
N ALA A 260 7.78 16.41 10.20
CA ALA A 260 7.83 16.61 11.65
C ALA A 260 8.51 15.44 12.37
N TYR A 261 8.16 14.19 12.01
CA TYR A 261 8.81 13.00 12.57
C TYR A 261 10.29 12.90 12.21
N LEU A 262 10.64 13.12 10.93
CA LEU A 262 12.03 13.09 10.48
C LEU A 262 12.87 14.18 11.14
N SER A 263 12.29 15.38 11.36
CA SER A 263 12.95 16.46 12.08
C SER A 263 13.26 16.07 13.52
N LEU A 264 12.31 15.42 14.20
CA LEU A 264 12.51 14.92 15.55
C LEU A 264 13.58 13.82 15.60
N GLU A 265 13.62 12.91 14.64
CA GLU A 265 14.65 11.86 14.55
C GLU A 265 16.05 12.44 14.27
N GLN A 266 16.13 13.50 13.46
CA GLN A 266 17.38 14.17 13.11
C GLN A 266 18.11 14.68 14.36
N VAL A 267 17.40 15.12 15.40
CA VAL A 267 18.00 15.54 16.68
C VAL A 267 18.82 14.41 17.32
N ASP A 268 18.32 13.19 17.28
CA ASP A 268 19.02 12.05 17.88
C ASP A 268 20.23 11.63 17.04
N ARG A 269 20.16 11.81 15.71
CA ARG A 269 21.32 11.66 14.82
C ARG A 269 22.39 12.71 15.12
N GLU A 270 21.99 13.95 15.35
CA GLU A 270 22.91 15.05 15.70
C GLU A 270 23.64 14.80 17.02
N LYS A 271 22.95 14.27 18.04
CA LYS A 271 23.57 13.85 19.30
C LYS A 271 24.66 12.79 19.06
N LYS A 272 24.37 11.74 18.29
CA LYS A 272 25.35 10.69 17.94
C LYS A 272 26.57 11.25 17.20
N ILE A 273 26.36 12.20 16.28
CA ILE A 273 27.44 12.85 15.53
C ILE A 273 28.30 13.72 16.47
N LEU A 274 27.67 14.46 17.39
CA LEU A 274 28.38 15.28 18.37
C LEU A 274 29.26 14.43 19.30
N ASP A 275 28.74 13.28 19.75
CA ASP A 275 29.50 12.32 20.56
C ASP A 275 30.71 11.77 19.79
N PHE A 276 30.57 11.49 18.50
CA PHE A 276 31.69 11.07 17.67
C PHE A 276 32.76 12.17 17.52
N LYS A 277 32.33 13.41 17.24
CA LYS A 277 33.24 14.57 17.12
C LYS A 277 34.01 14.85 18.40
N THR A 278 33.40 14.63 19.56
CA THR A 278 34.02 14.89 20.87
C THR A 278 34.97 13.77 21.31
N LYS A 279 34.73 12.51 20.90
CA LYS A 279 35.61 11.36 21.22
C LYS A 279 36.95 11.35 20.47
N GLN A 280 37.12 12.09 19.37
CA GLN A 280 38.40 12.18 18.64
C GLN A 280 39.43 13.15 19.25
N LYS A 281 39.12 13.83 20.37
CA LYS A 281 40.02 14.79 21.04
C LYS A 281 40.85 14.20 22.21
N LYS A 282 41.30 12.95 22.13
CA LYS A 282 42.26 12.39 23.10
C LYS A 282 43.50 11.85 22.40
#